data_AF-E9RTD9-F1
#
_entry.id   AF-E9RTD9-F1
#
_cell.length_a   1.000
_cell.length_b   1.000
_cell.length_c   1.000
_cell.angle_alpha   90.00
_cell.angle_beta   90.00
_cell.angle_gamma   90.00
#
_symmetry.space_group_name_H-M   'P 1'
#
loop_
_entity.id
_entity.type
_entity.pdbx_description
1 polymer ?
#
loop_
_entity_poly.entity_id
_entity_poly.type
_entity_poly.pdbx_seq_one_letter_code
_entity_poly.pdbx_strand_id
1 'polypeptide(L)' 'MSYNAKADENYRKKCKTIGLKFTLNELDFYENIVKHCKNNNLSLQGYIKEIIKKDLNEKGA' A
#
# COMPACT_ATOMS: atom_id res chain seq x y z
N MET A 1 18.81 -9.76 16.52
CA MET A 1 17.57 -9.14 17.03
C MET A 1 16.64 -10.26 17.47
N SER A 2 16.24 -10.30 18.74
CA SER A 2 15.33 -11.33 19.25
C SER A 2 13.91 -11.05 18.78
N TYR A 3 13.33 -11.95 18.00
CA TYR A 3 11.95 -11.82 17.49
C TYR A 3 10.96 -12.07 18.63
N ASN A 4 10.34 -11.00 19.12
CA ASN A 4 9.32 -11.09 20.17
C ASN A 4 7.93 -11.19 19.52
N ALA A 5 7.47 -12.43 19.30
CA ALA A 5 6.21 -12.74 18.61
C ALA A 5 4.98 -12.04 19.23
N LYS A 6 4.97 -11.82 20.55
CA LYS A 6 3.88 -11.13 21.26
C LYS A 6 3.82 -9.64 20.93
N ALA A 7 4.98 -9.00 20.75
CA ALA A 7 5.05 -7.59 20.37
C ALA A 7 4.56 -7.39 18.92
N ASP A 8 4.92 -8.32 18.03
CA ASP A 8 4.55 -8.29 16.62
C ASP A 8 3.04 -8.50 16.41
N GLU A 9 2.43 -9.43 17.15
CA GLU A 9 0.98 -9.68 17.12
C GLU A 9 0.17 -8.47 17.63
N ASN A 10 0.62 -7.86 18.74
CA ASN A 10 -0.02 -6.67 19.29
C ASN A 10 0.09 -5.46 18.35
N TYR A 11 1.19 -5.33 17.61
CA TYR A 11 1.35 -4.30 16.60
C TYR A 11 0.38 -4.52 15.43
N ARG A 12 0.31 -5.75 14.91
CA ARG A 12 -0.61 -6.11 13.81
C ARG A 12 -2.08 -5.86 14.17
N LYS A 13 -2.49 -6.12 15.42
CA LYS A 13 -3.85 -5.83 15.92
C LYS A 13 -4.21 -4.35 15.84
N LYS A 14 -3.24 -3.44 15.97
CA LYS A 14 -3.45 -1.99 15.86
C LYS A 14 -3.50 -1.50 14.41
N CYS A 15 -2.92 -2.25 13.48
CA CYS A 15 -2.91 -1.90 12.07
C CYS A 15 -4.22 -2.31 11.39
N LYS A 16 -4.75 -1.43 10.53
CA LYS A 16 -5.82 -1.76 9.59
C LYS A 16 -5.20 -1.95 8.21
N THR A 17 -5.63 -2.99 7.50
CA THR A 17 -5.10 -3.35 6.17
C THR A 17 -6.21 -3.32 5.14
N ILE A 18 -5.87 -2.87 3.93
CA ILE A 18 -6.72 -2.97 2.75
C ILE A 18 -5.92 -3.80 1.73
N GLY A 19 -6.51 -4.90 1.27
CA GLY A 19 -5.94 -5.75 0.23
C GLY A 19 -6.52 -5.39 -1.13
N LEU A 20 -5.67 -5.05 -2.09
CA LEU A 20 -6.05 -4.87 -3.49
C LEU A 20 -5.73 -6.15 -4.25
N LYS A 21 -6.75 -6.71 -4.91
CA LYS A 21 -6.59 -7.85 -5.82
C LYS A 21 -6.66 -7.33 -7.24
N PHE A 22 -5.69 -7.74 -8.06
CA PHE A 22 -5.68 -7.47 -9.50
C PHE A 22 -6.02 -8.77 -10.22
N THR A 23 -6.99 -8.69 -11.12
CA THR A 23 -7.34 -9.81 -11.99
C THR A 23 -6.35 -9.95 -13.14
N LEU A 24 -6.40 -11.05 -13.89
CA LEU A 24 -5.48 -11.30 -15.01
C LEU A 24 -5.52 -10.18 -16.06
N ASN A 25 -6.68 -9.56 -16.26
CA ASN A 25 -6.87 -8.46 -17.20
C ASN A 25 -6.32 -7.11 -16.70
N GLU A 26 -5.95 -7.04 -15.42
CA GLU A 26 -5.44 -5.84 -14.75
C GLU A 26 -3.94 -5.97 -14.40
N LEU A 27 -3.29 -7.05 -14.84
CA LEU A 27 -1.86 -7.28 -14.60
C LEU A 27 -1.01 -6.17 -15.21
N ASP A 28 -1.34 -5.71 -16.41
CA ASP A 28 -0.64 -4.59 -17.05
C ASP A 28 -0.71 -3.32 -16.20
N PHE A 29 -1.86 -3.06 -15.57
CA PHE A 29 -2.03 -1.93 -14.66
C PHE A 29 -1.18 -2.10 -13.40
N TYR A 30 -1.17 -3.30 -12.81
CA TYR A 30 -0.31 -3.61 -11.68
C TYR A 30 1.18 -3.43 -12.02
N GLU A 31 1.64 -3.95 -13.16
CA GLU A 31 3.01 -3.79 -13.62
C GLU A 31 3.40 -2.33 -13.83
N ASN A 32 2.49 -1.52 -14.38
CA ASN A 32 2.70 -0.10 -14.56
C ASN A 32 2.85 0.63 -13.22
N ILE A 33 2.04 0.29 -12.20
CA ILE A 33 2.20 0.84 -10.85
C ILE A 33 3.58 0.46 -10.28
N VAL A 34 3.97 -0.81 -10.40
CA VAL A 34 5.27 -1.30 -9.89
C VAL A 34 6.43 -0.58 -10.58
N LYS A 35 6.40 -0.45 -11.91
CA LYS A 35 7.41 0.28 -12.69
C LYS A 35 7.48 1.75 -12.27
N HIS A 36 6.33 2.41 -12.12
CA HIS A 36 6.27 3.80 -11.67
C HIS A 36 6.88 3.97 -10.27
N CYS A 37 6.53 3.08 -9.33
CA CYS A 37 7.10 3.11 -7.98
C CYS A 37 8.61 2.91 -7.99
N LYS A 38 9.10 1.96 -8.79
CA LYS A 38 10.54 1.68 -8.94
C LYS A 38 11.31 2.87 -9.51
N ASN A 39 10.78 3.51 -10.56
CA ASN A 39 11.44 4.64 -11.20
C ASN A 39 11.50 5.89 -10.32
N ASN A 40 10.52 6.06 -9.43
CA ASN A 40 10.43 7.21 -8.52
C ASN A 40 10.94 6.91 -7.10
N ASN A 41 11.57 5.75 -6.88
CA ASN A 41 12.02 5.30 -5.56
C ASN A 41 10.92 5.33 -4.47
N LEU A 42 9.68 5.02 -4.86
CA LEU A 42 8.52 4.98 -3.99
C LEU A 42 8.22 3.55 -3.55
N SER A 43 7.71 3.40 -2.32
CA SER A 43 7.08 2.15 -1.92
C SER A 43 5.67 2.08 -2.50
N LEU A 44 5.25 0.89 -2.95
CA LEU A 44 3.90 0.68 -3.51
C LEU A 44 2.81 1.06 -2.50
N GLN A 45 3.04 0.73 -1.22
CA GLN A 45 2.16 1.11 -0.11
C GLN A 45 2.10 2.63 0.07
N GLY A 46 3.25 3.33 0.04
CA GLY A 46 3.30 4.78 0.18
C GLY A 46 2.61 5.48 -0.98
N TYR A 47 2.88 5.04 -2.20
CA TYR A 47 2.27 5.57 -3.42
C TYR A 47 0.74 5.48 -3.39
N ILE A 48 0.20 4.30 -3.09
CA ILE A 48 -1.26 4.10 -3.02
C ILE A 48 -1.88 4.95 -1.89
N LYS A 49 -1.23 5.04 -0.73
CA LYS A 49 -1.70 5.89 0.38
C LYS A 49 -1.75 7.36 0.01
N GLU A 50 -0.72 7.87 -0.67
CA GLU A 50 -0.69 9.28 -1.11
C GLU A 50 -1.75 9.57 -2.17
N ILE A 51 -2.00 8.65 -3.10
CA ILE A 51 -3.11 8.78 -4.05
C ILE A 51 -4.45 8.86 -3.33
N ILE A 52 -4.73 7.92 -2.42
CA ILE A 52 -5.99 7.89 -1.67
C ILE A 52 -6.13 9.16 -0.83
N LYS A 53 -5.07 9.59 -0.15
CA LYS A 53 -5.07 10.81 0.64
C LYS A 53 -5.34 12.05 -0.22
N LYS A 54 -4.71 12.14 -1.38
CA LYS A 54 -4.92 13.23 -2.34
C LYS A 54 -6.36 13.25 -2.83
N ASP A 55 -6.90 12.10 -3.25
CA ASP A 55 -8.30 11.98 -3.70
C ASP A 55 -9.31 12.35 -2.60
N LEU A 56 -9.07 11.91 -1.36
CA LEU A 56 -9.92 12.27 -0.21
C LEU A 56 -9.85 13.76 0.11
N ASN A 57 -8.67 14.37 0.03
CA ASN A 57 -8.50 15.81 0.27
C ASN A 57 -9.15 16.64 -0.85
N GLU A 58 -9.03 16.21 -2.11
CA GLU A 58 -9.61 16.90 -3.27
C GLU A 58 -11.15 16.81 -3.29
N LYS A 59 -11.70 15.70 -2.81
CA LYS A 59 -13.16 15.49 -2.72
C LYS A 59 -13.81 16.11 -1.48
N GLY A 60 -13.01 16.69 -0.59
CA GLY A 60 -13.49 17.35 0.62
C GLY A 60 -13.93 16.34 1.68
N ALA A 61 -13.03 16.03 2.60
CA ALA A 61 -13.42 15.70 3.96
C ALA A 61 -13.82 16.98 4.70
#